data_AF-A0A9E5GHJ2-F1
#
_entry.id   AF-A0A9E5GHJ2-F1
#
_cell.length_a   1.000
_cell.length_b   1.000
_cell.length_c   1.000
_cell.angle_alpha   90.00
_cell.angle_beta   90.00
_cell.angle_gamma   90.00
#
_symmetry.space_group_name_H-M   'P 1'
#
loop_
_entity.id
_entity.type
_entity.pdbx_description
1 polymer ?
#
loop_
_entity_poly.entity_id
_entity_poly.type
_entity_poly.pdbx_seq_one_letter_code
_entity_poly.pdbx_strand_id
1 'polypeptide(L)'
;MTDENPGNEEIERVGGQTSSSSSVVCATYNGHLHPGQIQLVNSLVENKPVLCIALRNPYDLALLDVRIRSIAAYAYIKPVLAALAKYVQEPFPLEGRLTVSLGGSYA
;
A
#
# COMPACT_ATOMS: atom_id res chain seq x y z
N MET A 1 5.16 4.32 -13.24
CA MET A 1 5.61 2.99 -12.80
C MET A 1 6.92 3.19 -12.07
N THR A 2 7.12 2.49 -10.96
CA THR A 2 8.37 2.56 -10.17
C THR A 2 9.19 1.30 -10.36
N ASP A 3 10.45 1.33 -9.95
CA ASP A 3 11.28 0.14 -9.79
C ASP A 3 10.68 -0.81 -8.72
N GLU A 4 11.13 -2.08 -8.70
CA GLU A 4 10.74 -3.03 -7.66
C GLU A 4 11.22 -2.61 -6.27
N ASN A 5 12.32 -1.86 -6.19
CA ASN A 5 12.88 -1.31 -4.96
C ASN A 5 13.23 0.18 -5.13
N PRO A 6 12.24 1.09 -5.10
CA PRO A 6 12.42 2.52 -5.36
C PRO A 6 13.49 3.17 -4.47
N GLY A 7 14.43 3.88 -5.08
CA GLY A 7 15.41 4.71 -4.38
C GLY A 7 14.88 6.12 -4.07
N ASN A 8 15.70 6.92 -3.37
CA ASN A 8 15.33 8.27 -2.91
C ASN A 8 14.83 9.19 -4.04
N GLU A 9 15.52 9.21 -5.19
CA GLU A 9 15.13 10.06 -6.33
C GLU A 9 13.73 9.71 -6.85
N GLU A 10 13.41 8.42 -6.90
CA GLU A 10 12.09 7.97 -7.32
C GLU A 10 11.02 8.29 -6.27
N ILE A 11 11.36 8.18 -4.99
CA ILE A 11 10.48 8.53 -3.88
C ILE A 11 10.11 10.02 -3.94
N GLU A 12 11.09 10.90 -4.10
CA GLU A 12 10.86 12.34 -4.24
C GLU A 12 10.02 12.67 -5.47
N ARG A 13 10.35 12.05 -6.62
CA ARG A 13 9.61 12.23 -7.87
C ARG A 13 8.14 11.85 -7.72
N VAL A 14 7.85 10.68 -7.14
CA VAL A 14 6.47 10.21 -6.93
C VAL A 14 5.76 11.08 -5.89
N GLY A 15 6.44 11.46 -4.80
CA GLY A 15 5.91 12.40 -3.82
C GLY A 15 5.41 13.69 -4.48
N GLY A 16 6.24 14.30 -5.32
CA GLY A 16 5.88 15.52 -6.07
C GLY A 16 4.68 15.35 -6.99
N GLN A 17 4.56 14.21 -7.66
CA GLN A 17 3.41 13.90 -8.55
C GLN A 17 2.08 13.80 -7.79
N THR A 18 2.12 13.46 -6.51
CA THR A 18 0.90 13.34 -5.70
C THR A 18 0.40 14.66 -5.16
N SER A 19 1.18 15.75 -5.25
CA SER A 19 0.91 17.04 -4.57
C SER A 19 -0.53 17.58 -4.76
N SER A 20 -1.09 17.52 -5.97
CA SER A 20 -2.43 18.01 -6.30
C SER A 20 -3.59 17.07 -5.90
N SER A 21 -3.30 15.83 -5.51
CA SER A 21 -4.32 14.85 -5.11
C SER A 21 -4.76 15.03 -3.66
N SER A 22 -6.04 14.79 -3.37
CA SER A 22 -6.58 14.77 -2.00
C SER A 22 -6.17 13.54 -1.19
N SER A 23 -5.81 12.44 -1.86
CA SER A 23 -5.40 11.17 -1.24
C SER A 23 -4.58 10.33 -2.23
N VAL A 24 -3.87 9.31 -1.73
CA VAL A 24 -3.16 8.33 -2.57
C VAL A 24 -3.68 6.92 -2.32
N VAL A 25 -3.89 6.17 -3.41
CA VAL A 25 -4.02 4.72 -3.37
C VAL A 25 -2.79 4.13 -4.02
N CYS A 26 -2.07 3.28 -3.30
CA CYS A 26 -0.87 2.60 -3.79
C CYS A 26 -0.98 1.10 -3.54
N ALA A 27 -0.16 0.35 -4.26
CA ALA A 27 -0.09 -1.09 -4.13
C ALA A 27 1.36 -1.54 -4.00
N THR A 28 1.60 -2.49 -3.09
CA THR A 28 2.91 -3.11 -2.89
C THR A 28 2.91 -4.55 -3.37
N TYR A 29 4.09 -5.04 -3.70
CA TYR A 29 4.30 -6.42 -4.09
C TYR A 29 5.56 -6.94 -3.38
N ASN A 30 5.35 -7.65 -2.27
CA ASN A 30 6.40 -8.12 -1.39
C ASN A 30 7.34 -6.99 -0.90
N GLY A 31 6.81 -5.83 -0.55
CA GLY A 31 7.58 -4.71 0.00
C GLY A 31 8.43 -5.05 1.23
N HIS A 32 8.05 -6.06 2.02
CA HIS A 32 8.90 -6.62 3.09
C HIS A 32 10.25 -7.18 2.58
N LEU A 33 10.36 -7.53 1.30
CA LEU A 33 11.62 -7.93 0.63
C LEU A 33 12.26 -6.77 -0.16
N HIS A 34 11.50 -5.72 -0.43
CA HIS A 34 11.92 -4.57 -1.25
C HIS A 34 11.64 -3.26 -0.49
N PRO A 35 12.53 -2.87 0.45
CA PRO A 35 12.26 -1.83 1.45
C PRO A 35 11.97 -0.45 0.87
N GLY A 36 12.43 -0.15 -0.35
CA GLY A 36 12.11 1.08 -1.08
C GLY A 36 10.61 1.26 -1.32
N GLN A 37 9.85 0.16 -1.49
CA GLN A 37 8.38 0.25 -1.59
C GLN A 37 7.78 0.76 -0.27
N ILE A 38 8.28 0.26 0.87
CA ILE A 38 7.81 0.67 2.19
C ILE A 38 8.19 2.12 2.48
N GLN A 39 9.42 2.52 2.15
CA GLN A 39 9.88 3.90 2.29
C GLN A 39 9.06 4.87 1.44
N LEU A 40 8.76 4.49 0.19
CA LEU A 40 7.88 5.26 -0.68
C LEU A 40 6.49 5.43 -0.06
N VAL A 41 5.85 4.33 0.36
CA VAL A 41 4.49 4.41 0.90
C VAL A 41 4.46 5.22 2.21
N ASN A 42 5.44 5.05 3.09
CA ASN A 42 5.53 5.79 4.35
C ASN A 42 5.82 7.28 4.14
N SER A 43 6.58 7.68 3.13
CA SER A 43 6.82 9.11 2.87
C SER A 43 5.57 9.85 2.38
N LEU A 44 4.65 9.13 1.71
CA LEU A 44 3.41 9.72 1.18
C LEU A 44 2.42 10.13 2.29
N VAL A 45 2.40 9.41 3.42
CA VAL A 45 1.44 9.68 4.52
C VAL A 45 1.76 10.96 5.28
N GLU A 46 2.96 11.50 5.14
CA GLU A 46 3.33 12.79 5.74
C GLU A 46 2.53 13.96 5.15
N ASN A 47 2.00 13.80 3.94
CA ASN A 47 1.37 14.89 3.20
C ASN A 47 -0.13 14.70 2.99
N LYS A 48 -0.62 13.46 2.98
CA LYS A 48 -2.03 13.16 2.66
C LYS A 48 -2.46 11.77 3.13
N PRO A 49 -3.77 11.50 3.22
CA PRO A 49 -4.27 10.16 3.48
C PRO A 49 -3.82 9.15 2.42
N VAL A 50 -3.37 7.97 2.89
CA VAL A 50 -2.88 6.88 2.05
C VAL A 50 -3.66 5.60 2.32
N LEU A 51 -4.09 4.93 1.25
CA LEU A 51 -4.54 3.54 1.24
C LEU A 51 -3.49 2.67 0.54
N CYS A 52 -2.89 1.74 1.27
CA CYS A 52 -1.91 0.80 0.73
C CYS A 52 -2.52 -0.61 0.56
N ILE A 53 -2.32 -1.22 -0.61
CA ILE A 53 -2.84 -2.55 -0.93
C ILE A 53 -1.69 -3.53 -1.16
N ALA A 54 -1.52 -4.52 -0.28
CA ALA A 54 -0.54 -5.58 -0.46
C ALA A 54 -1.09 -6.65 -1.43
N LEU A 55 -0.52 -6.74 -2.63
CA LEU A 55 -1.02 -7.60 -3.71
C LEU A 55 -0.53 -9.04 -3.67
N ARG A 56 0.38 -9.38 -2.76
CA ARG A 56 0.90 -10.74 -2.58
C ARG A 56 0.91 -11.11 -1.11
N ASN A 57 2.08 -11.17 -0.48
CA ASN A 57 2.16 -11.47 0.94
C ASN A 57 1.74 -10.23 1.76
N PRO A 58 0.99 -10.39 2.85
CA PRO A 58 0.47 -9.26 3.62
C PRO A 58 1.50 -8.65 4.58
N TYR A 59 2.72 -9.19 4.66
CA TYR A 59 3.73 -8.76 5.65
C TYR A 59 4.19 -7.31 5.47
N ASP A 60 4.03 -6.76 4.26
CA ASP A 60 4.27 -5.35 3.97
C ASP A 60 3.49 -4.44 4.94
N LEU A 61 2.28 -4.85 5.32
CA LEU A 61 1.36 -4.07 6.14
C LEU A 61 1.89 -3.82 7.56
N ALA A 62 2.73 -4.72 8.09
CA ALA A 62 3.35 -4.54 9.40
C ALA A 62 4.47 -3.48 9.42
N LEU A 63 4.98 -3.11 8.25
CA LEU A 63 6.09 -2.17 8.09
C LEU A 63 5.60 -0.76 7.73
N LEU A 64 4.29 -0.60 7.54
CA LEU A 64 3.68 0.69 7.21
C LEU A 64 3.55 1.57 8.45
N ASP A 65 3.63 2.87 8.24
CA ASP A 65 3.26 3.87 9.24
C ASP A 65 1.80 3.66 9.71
N VAL A 66 1.57 3.83 11.01
CA VAL A 66 0.27 3.57 11.67
C VAL A 66 -0.88 4.43 11.12
N ARG A 67 -0.57 5.56 10.48
CA ARG A 67 -1.57 6.45 9.84
C ARG A 67 -2.10 5.88 8.52
N ILE A 68 -1.42 4.91 7.92
CA ILE A 68 -1.79 4.34 6.62
C ILE A 68 -2.92 3.33 6.78
N ARG A 69 -3.99 3.50 6.02
CA ARG A 69 -5.02 2.46 5.91
C ARG A 69 -4.54 1.39 4.94
N SER A 70 -4.80 0.12 5.25
CA SER A 70 -4.28 -0.97 4.43
C SER A 70 -5.23 -2.12 4.18
N ILE A 71 -5.02 -2.80 3.06
CA ILE A 71 -5.76 -4.00 2.63
C ILE A 71 -4.76 -5.06 2.20
N ALA A 72 -4.93 -6.28 2.72
CA ALA A 72 -4.27 -7.48 2.18
C ALA A 72 -5.15 -8.06 1.07
N ALA A 73 -4.72 -7.91 -0.19
CA ALA A 73 -5.48 -8.38 -1.35
C ALA A 73 -5.13 -9.83 -1.73
N TYR A 74 -3.96 -10.33 -1.31
CA TYR A 74 -3.44 -11.69 -1.57
C TYR A 74 -3.24 -12.08 -3.04
N ALA A 75 -3.67 -11.25 -4.00
CA ALA A 75 -3.43 -11.48 -5.42
C ALA A 75 -3.47 -10.17 -6.25
N TYR A 76 -2.79 -10.20 -7.39
CA TYR A 76 -2.77 -9.13 -8.41
C TYR A 76 -3.57 -9.51 -9.68
N ILE A 77 -4.49 -10.47 -9.56
CA ILE A 77 -5.30 -10.94 -10.70
C ILE A 77 -6.44 -9.96 -11.03
N LYS A 78 -6.87 -9.93 -12.29
CA LYS A 78 -7.89 -8.99 -12.80
C LYS A 78 -9.16 -8.91 -11.93
N PRO A 79 -9.79 -10.03 -11.51
CA PRO A 79 -10.99 -9.95 -10.67
C PRO A 79 -10.76 -9.23 -9.33
N VAL A 80 -9.60 -9.44 -8.71
CA VAL A 80 -9.23 -8.82 -7.43
C VAL A 80 -9.00 -7.33 -7.63
N LEU A 81 -8.25 -6.94 -8.67
CA LEU A 81 -8.02 -5.53 -8.99
C LEU A 81 -9.33 -4.80 -9.35
N ALA A 82 -10.25 -5.46 -10.06
CA ALA A 82 -11.58 -4.91 -10.36
C ALA A 82 -12.41 -4.69 -9.09
N ALA A 83 -12.40 -5.65 -8.16
CA ALA A 83 -13.09 -5.52 -6.88
C ALA A 83 -12.52 -4.37 -6.02
N LEU A 84 -11.19 -4.22 -5.98
CA LEU A 84 -10.53 -3.12 -5.27
C LEU A 84 -10.84 -1.77 -5.91
N ALA A 85 -10.82 -1.67 -7.25
CA ALA A 85 -11.19 -0.46 -7.96
C ALA A 85 -12.64 -0.06 -7.69
N LYS A 86 -13.56 -1.04 -7.61
CA LYS A 86 -14.94 -0.78 -7.19
C LYS A 86 -15.00 -0.29 -5.74
N TYR A 87 -14.30 -0.94 -4.82
CA TYR A 87 -14.26 -0.55 -3.40
C TYR A 87 -13.75 0.88 -3.19
N VAL A 88 -12.71 1.30 -3.93
CA VAL A 88 -12.16 2.65 -3.83
C VAL A 88 -13.16 3.71 -4.30
N GLN A 89 -13.99 3.40 -5.31
CA GLN A 89 -15.02 4.31 -5.82
C GLN A 89 -16.29 4.30 -4.95
N GLU A 90 -16.69 3.11 -4.50
CA GLU A 90 -17.90 2.86 -3.73
C GLU A 90 -17.56 1.84 -2.63
N PRO A 91 -17.17 2.32 -1.42
CA PRO A 91 -16.79 1.44 -0.34
C PRO A 91 -17.94 0.52 0.10
N PHE A 92 -17.64 -0.75 0.23
CA PHE A 92 -18.54 -1.78 0.76
C PHE A 92 -17.85 -2.54 1.90
N PRO A 93 -18.60 -3.21 2.80
CA PRO A 93 -17.99 -3.91 3.93
C PRO A 93 -16.92 -4.93 3.48
N LEU A 94 -15.71 -4.81 4.02
CA LEU A 94 -14.64 -5.79 3.84
C LEU A 94 -14.67 -6.77 5.02
N GLU A 95 -15.21 -7.97 4.78
CA GLU A 95 -15.40 -8.99 5.81
C GLU A 95 -14.20 -9.93 5.99
N GLY A 96 -13.19 -9.80 5.14
CA GLY A 96 -11.94 -10.56 5.23
C GLY A 96 -11.29 -10.45 6.61
N ARG A 97 -10.57 -11.50 6.99
CA ARG A 97 -9.74 -11.55 8.19
C ARG A 97 -8.35 -12.02 7.79
N LEU A 98 -7.32 -11.46 8.41
CA LEU A 98 -5.96 -11.93 8.19
C LEU A 98 -5.86 -13.39 8.65
N THR A 99 -5.40 -14.26 7.76
CA THR A 99 -5.20 -15.69 8.04
C THR A 99 -3.81 -16.01 8.59
N VAL A 100 -2.98 -14.98 8.76
CA VAL A 100 -1.60 -15.06 9.24
C VAL A 100 -1.36 -13.96 10.26
N SER A 101 -0.43 -14.20 11.19
CA SER A 101 0.15 -13.11 11.98
C SER A 101 1.14 -12.35 11.10
N LEU A 102 1.09 -11.02 11.13
CA LEU A 102 2.00 -10.21 10.33
C LEU A 102 3.39 -10.09 10.95
N GLY A 103 3.51 -10.34 12.27
CA GLY A 103 4.68 -9.92 13.04
C GLY A 103 4.85 -8.38 13.05
N GLY A 104 5.76 -7.86 13.85
CA GLY A 104 6.03 -6.41 13.95
C GLY A 104 5.72 -5.81 15.32
N SER A 105 6.09 -4.54 15.52
CA SER A 105 6.11 -3.81 16.81
C SER A 105 4.75 -3.62 17.49
N TYR A 106 3.66 -4.07 16.85
CA TYR A 106 2.27 -3.92 17.31
C TYR A 106 1.56 -5.28 17.47
N ALA A 107 2.31 -6.38 17.52
CA ALA A 107 1.81 -7.71 17.86
C ALA A 107 1.66 -7.89 19.39
#